data_AF-D1J8R2-F1
#
_entry.id   AF-D1J8R2-F1
#
_cell.length_a   1.000
_cell.length_b   1.000
_cell.length_c   1.000
_cell.angle_alpha   90.00
_cell.angle_beta   90.00
_cell.angle_gamma   90.00
#
_symmetry.space_group_name_H-M   'P 1'
#
loop_
_entity.id
_entity.type
_entity.pdbx_description
1 polymer ?
#
loop_
_entity_poly.entity_id
_entity_poly.type
_entity_poly.pdbx_seq_one_letter_code
_entity_poly.pdbx_strand_id
1 'polypeptide(L)'
;MDERVIDKYKIHFINDKRYYEFDMTNLLPSLDETIPYYFKYDDIEIYSNSWNRMTLSILSALDNKNHKSNDELLMIHYFWTKTDIFSSEKRTNYTPFRDLYLNTNHTSAHAMMNIQGLLKAYNIPLEKCYFLIRRHISAEPEEVKKSIRADTIFAFSRSLQLKGYSSDRIGIIVSNFRTINEILSKVSPGYNDFFLFDDYYYFTNYKAKLVEWLEKRHYSEQDKTYRAVKRCLDLLDDFYKNKNFYNDLSNTIITNETIKFLGDEIENLFLSLNTDVIVSNKLYARMRMVHYELLKSINQLNNPKSIYKLASIYFGKKYYFKEPFISRDKSANLSNDEIIYSYAYTMDEISILKLNQYADKMQLKKLDNYLLLFEDASDEYIQIDESKLIKKDKIDIAPAVLDKIEKELLYYLDSFGSIDSETYAGYNSMPSLNVSWNKYLLLGLCRTYFNELISIKYNRKQYKKITFKLELKQK
;
A
#
# COMPACT_ATOMS: atom_id res chain seq x y z
N MET A 1 -22.43 -15.13 4.91
CA MET A 1 -23.54 -15.29 3.95
C MET A 1 -24.29 -16.53 4.34
N ASP A 2 -25.62 -16.50 4.29
CA ASP A 2 -26.48 -17.65 4.64
C ASP A 2 -26.20 -18.83 3.69
N GLU A 3 -26.01 -20.03 4.24
CA GLU A 3 -25.77 -21.27 3.47
C GLU A 3 -26.88 -21.52 2.45
N ARG A 4 -28.13 -21.17 2.77
CA ARG A 4 -29.26 -21.31 1.84
C ARG A 4 -29.11 -20.44 0.60
N VAL A 5 -28.52 -19.25 0.74
CA VAL A 5 -28.24 -18.35 -0.38
C VAL A 5 -27.07 -18.88 -1.21
N ILE A 6 -26.04 -19.41 -0.55
CA ILE A 6 -24.90 -20.06 -1.21
C ILE A 6 -25.40 -21.21 -2.08
N ASP A 7 -26.20 -22.12 -1.52
CA ASP A 7 -26.69 -23.31 -2.21
C ASP A 7 -27.64 -22.97 -3.35
N LYS A 8 -28.59 -22.06 -3.11
CA LYS A 8 -29.56 -21.62 -4.12
C LYS A 8 -28.91 -21.08 -5.39
N TYR A 9 -27.82 -20.32 -5.24
CA TYR A 9 -27.11 -19.68 -6.34
C TYR A 9 -25.81 -20.40 -6.72
N LYS A 10 -25.55 -21.56 -6.11
CA LYS A 10 -24.34 -22.38 -6.31
C LYS A 10 -23.06 -21.53 -6.27
N ILE A 11 -22.88 -20.81 -5.17
CA ILE A 11 -21.79 -19.86 -5.00
C ILE A 11 -20.56 -20.58 -4.46
N HIS A 12 -19.41 -20.38 -5.10
CA HIS A 12 -18.12 -20.89 -4.68
C HIS A 12 -17.21 -19.73 -4.25
N PHE A 13 -16.55 -19.89 -3.11
CA PHE A 13 -15.56 -18.92 -2.62
C PHE A 13 -14.15 -19.42 -2.95
N ILE A 14 -13.45 -18.70 -3.82
CA ILE A 14 -12.09 -19.02 -4.23
C ILE A 14 -11.24 -17.76 -4.03
N ASN A 15 -10.21 -17.84 -3.17
CA ASN A 15 -9.37 -16.69 -2.78
C ASN A 15 -10.20 -15.46 -2.38
N ASP A 16 -11.18 -15.66 -1.49
CA ASP A 16 -12.12 -14.64 -0.99
C ASP A 16 -13.01 -13.97 -2.05
N LYS A 17 -13.02 -14.48 -3.29
CA LYS A 17 -13.91 -14.02 -4.36
C LYS A 17 -15.05 -15.00 -4.59
N ARG A 18 -16.20 -14.45 -4.95
CA ARG A 18 -17.40 -15.21 -5.27
C ARG A 18 -17.45 -15.58 -6.74
N TYR A 19 -17.73 -16.84 -7.00
CA TYR A 19 -17.97 -17.42 -8.32
C TYR A 19 -19.29 -18.15 -8.31
N TYR A 20 -19.97 -18.20 -9.45
CA TYR A 20 -21.27 -18.81 -9.60
C TYR A 20 -21.16 -19.96 -10.56
N GLU A 21 -21.65 -21.14 -10.16
CA GLU A 21 -21.82 -22.24 -11.09
C GLU A 21 -22.90 -21.86 -12.10
N PHE A 22 -22.53 -21.98 -13.38
CA PHE A 22 -23.44 -21.75 -14.48
C PHE A 22 -23.95 -23.08 -15.02
N ASP A 23 -25.28 -23.20 -15.13
CA ASP A 23 -25.91 -24.35 -15.76
C ASP A 23 -25.70 -24.31 -17.27
N MET A 24 -24.77 -25.15 -17.74
CA MET A 24 -24.39 -25.28 -19.13
C MET A 24 -25.54 -25.72 -20.04
N THR A 25 -26.64 -26.24 -19.50
CA THR A 25 -27.81 -26.66 -20.28
C THR A 25 -28.76 -25.50 -20.60
N ASN A 26 -28.60 -24.33 -19.98
CA ASN A 26 -29.42 -23.15 -20.22
C ASN A 26 -29.16 -22.55 -21.62
N LEU A 27 -30.13 -22.70 -22.53
CA LEU A 27 -30.00 -22.36 -23.95
C LEU A 27 -29.94 -20.86 -24.26
N LEU A 28 -30.51 -20.00 -23.41
CA LEU A 28 -30.57 -18.54 -23.61
C LEU A 28 -30.10 -17.83 -22.35
N PRO A 29 -28.79 -17.86 -22.06
CA PRO A 29 -28.29 -17.38 -20.79
C PRO A 29 -28.24 -15.85 -20.73
N SER A 30 -28.77 -15.28 -19.64
CA SER A 30 -28.53 -13.88 -19.29
C SER A 30 -27.22 -13.79 -18.50
N LEU A 31 -26.19 -13.30 -19.18
CA LEU A 31 -24.81 -13.21 -18.69
C LEU A 31 -24.26 -11.78 -18.76
N ASP A 32 -25.14 -10.78 -18.78
CA ASP A 32 -24.73 -9.38 -18.80
C ASP A 32 -23.84 -9.06 -17.60
N GLU A 33 -22.77 -8.31 -17.86
CA GLU A 33 -21.76 -7.93 -16.86
C GLU A 33 -21.14 -9.11 -16.10
N THR A 34 -20.96 -10.25 -16.78
CA THR A 34 -20.22 -11.40 -16.23
C THR A 34 -18.92 -11.65 -16.96
N ILE A 35 -17.96 -12.25 -16.26
CA ILE A 35 -16.70 -12.74 -16.82
C ILE A 35 -16.58 -14.24 -16.56
N PRO A 36 -15.95 -15.02 -17.47
CA PRO A 36 -15.69 -16.43 -17.21
C PRO A 36 -14.59 -16.55 -16.16
N TYR A 37 -14.47 -17.74 -15.57
CA TYR A 37 -13.36 -18.05 -14.68
C TYR A 37 -12.78 -19.43 -14.93
N TYR A 38 -13.63 -20.47 -14.88
CA TYR A 38 -13.18 -21.86 -14.92
C TYR A 38 -14.13 -22.71 -15.73
N PHE A 39 -13.58 -23.61 -16.54
CA PHE A 39 -14.30 -24.66 -17.24
C PHE A 39 -13.63 -26.01 -16.98
N LYS A 40 -14.44 -27.03 -16.75
CA LYS A 40 -14.00 -28.41 -16.62
C LYS A 40 -14.90 -29.39 -17.36
N TYR A 41 -14.28 -30.32 -18.07
CA TYR A 41 -14.92 -31.50 -18.64
C TYR A 41 -13.88 -32.61 -18.77
N ASP A 42 -14.14 -33.78 -18.16
CA ASP A 42 -13.17 -34.89 -18.12
C ASP A 42 -11.81 -34.45 -17.52
N ASP A 43 -10.69 -34.71 -18.17
CA ASP A 43 -9.34 -34.19 -17.84
C ASP A 43 -9.05 -32.79 -18.41
N ILE A 44 -10.01 -32.14 -19.10
CA ILE A 44 -9.83 -30.75 -19.56
C ILE A 44 -10.17 -29.80 -18.42
N GLU A 45 -9.20 -28.97 -18.03
CA GLU A 45 -9.36 -27.88 -17.07
C GLU A 45 -8.80 -26.58 -17.64
N ILE A 46 -9.63 -25.54 -17.69
CA ILE A 46 -9.29 -24.26 -18.34
C ILE A 46 -9.65 -23.10 -17.42
N TYR A 47 -8.70 -22.18 -17.23
CA TYR A 47 -8.89 -20.93 -16.49
C TYR A 47 -8.73 -19.73 -17.42
N SER A 48 -9.71 -18.83 -17.43
CA SER A 48 -9.64 -17.58 -18.19
C SER A 48 -10.59 -16.55 -17.62
N ASN A 49 -10.19 -15.28 -17.65
CA ASN A 49 -11.01 -14.12 -17.27
C ASN A 49 -11.58 -13.37 -18.48
N SER A 50 -11.40 -13.89 -19.69
CA SER A 50 -11.86 -13.31 -20.95
C SER A 50 -12.69 -14.34 -21.71
N TRP A 51 -13.89 -13.96 -22.12
CA TRP A 51 -14.81 -14.82 -22.88
C TRP A 51 -14.16 -15.33 -24.17
N ASN A 52 -13.53 -14.47 -24.96
CA ASN A 52 -12.84 -14.85 -26.19
C ASN A 52 -11.75 -15.92 -25.92
N ARG A 53 -10.86 -15.66 -24.95
CA ARG A 53 -9.79 -16.61 -24.60
C ARG A 53 -10.35 -17.92 -24.05
N MET A 54 -11.43 -17.86 -23.26
CA MET A 54 -12.10 -19.04 -22.72
C MET A 54 -12.63 -19.91 -23.86
N THR A 55 -13.38 -19.32 -24.80
CA THR A 55 -13.93 -20.04 -25.96
C THR A 55 -12.83 -20.69 -26.81
N LEU A 56 -11.75 -19.96 -27.12
CA LEU A 56 -10.64 -20.50 -27.91
C LEU A 56 -9.88 -21.61 -27.20
N SER A 57 -9.66 -21.47 -25.89
CA SER A 57 -8.96 -22.49 -25.11
C SER A 57 -9.78 -23.77 -25.04
N ILE A 58 -11.09 -23.64 -24.85
CA ILE A 58 -12.02 -24.78 -24.90
C ILE A 58 -11.93 -25.43 -26.28
N LEU A 59 -12.15 -24.69 -27.35
CA LEU A 59 -12.06 -25.21 -28.71
C LEU A 59 -10.74 -25.95 -28.97
N SER A 60 -9.61 -25.34 -28.61
CA SER A 60 -8.29 -25.94 -28.81
C SER A 60 -8.14 -27.26 -28.04
N ALA A 61 -8.63 -27.32 -26.81
CA ALA A 61 -8.61 -28.55 -26.02
C ALA A 61 -9.52 -29.64 -26.61
N LEU A 62 -10.70 -29.27 -27.12
CA LEU A 62 -11.60 -30.21 -27.79
C LEU A 62 -10.98 -30.76 -29.08
N ASP A 63 -10.42 -29.88 -29.90
CA ASP A 63 -9.83 -30.23 -31.19
C ASP A 63 -8.53 -31.04 -31.05
N ASN A 64 -7.77 -30.82 -29.98
CA ASN A 64 -6.61 -31.67 -29.67
C ASN A 64 -7.00 -33.10 -29.33
N LYS A 65 -8.18 -33.32 -28.73
CA LYS A 65 -8.69 -34.67 -28.39
C LYS A 65 -9.42 -35.33 -29.55
N ASN A 66 -10.23 -34.58 -30.29
CA ASN A 66 -11.03 -35.09 -31.39
C ASN A 66 -10.99 -34.10 -32.56
N HIS A 67 -9.91 -34.19 -33.33
CA HIS A 67 -9.60 -33.23 -34.38
C HIS A 67 -10.69 -33.17 -35.46
N LYS A 68 -11.13 -31.95 -35.79
CA LYS A 68 -11.99 -31.69 -36.96
C LYS A 68 -11.18 -31.04 -38.09
N SER A 69 -11.42 -31.48 -39.32
CA SER A 69 -10.89 -30.83 -40.51
C SER A 69 -11.42 -29.40 -40.66
N ASN A 70 -10.72 -28.57 -41.45
CA ASN A 70 -11.17 -27.19 -41.71
C ASN A 70 -12.56 -27.16 -42.36
N ASP A 71 -12.86 -28.10 -43.26
CA ASP A 71 -14.17 -28.20 -43.90
C ASP A 71 -15.27 -28.55 -42.88
N GLU A 72 -15.01 -29.49 -41.97
CA GLU A 72 -15.95 -29.82 -40.89
C GLU A 72 -16.22 -28.62 -39.96
N LEU A 73 -15.20 -27.82 -39.67
CA LEU A 73 -15.36 -26.61 -38.86
C LEU A 73 -16.18 -25.54 -39.58
N LEU A 74 -15.95 -25.34 -40.88
CA LEU A 74 -16.71 -24.38 -41.69
C LEU A 74 -18.20 -24.77 -41.83
N MET A 75 -18.52 -26.06 -41.70
CA MET A 75 -19.90 -26.58 -41.72
C MET A 75 -20.62 -26.47 -40.37
N ILE A 76 -19.94 -26.00 -39.31
CA ILE A 76 -20.59 -25.78 -38.01
C ILE A 76 -21.53 -24.57 -38.12
N HIS A 77 -22.82 -24.84 -37.95
CA HIS A 77 -23.86 -23.83 -37.88
C HIS A 77 -24.66 -23.96 -36.59
N TYR A 78 -25.09 -22.81 -36.06
CA TYR A 78 -25.95 -22.77 -34.88
C TYR A 78 -27.35 -22.31 -35.26
N PHE A 79 -28.37 -22.90 -34.66
CA PHE A 79 -29.77 -22.57 -34.97
C PHE A 79 -30.15 -21.11 -34.64
N TRP A 80 -29.41 -20.47 -33.72
CA TRP A 80 -29.74 -19.14 -33.19
C TRP A 80 -29.04 -17.98 -33.91
N THR A 81 -28.12 -18.25 -34.84
CA THR A 81 -27.46 -17.20 -35.64
C THR A 81 -27.33 -17.58 -37.10
N LYS A 82 -27.45 -16.58 -37.98
CA LYS A 82 -27.15 -16.72 -39.41
C LYS A 82 -25.69 -16.43 -39.74
N THR A 83 -24.93 -15.91 -38.77
CA THR A 83 -23.51 -15.60 -38.96
C THR A 83 -22.70 -16.88 -38.91
N ASP A 84 -21.71 -16.98 -39.80
CA ASP A 84 -20.78 -18.09 -39.79
C ASP A 84 -20.05 -18.20 -38.43
N ILE A 85 -19.81 -19.43 -38.00
CA ILE A 85 -19.09 -19.70 -36.75
C ILE A 85 -17.59 -19.69 -37.01
N PHE A 86 -17.18 -20.28 -38.12
CA PHE A 86 -15.82 -20.25 -38.63
C PHE A 86 -15.77 -19.54 -39.98
N SER A 87 -14.65 -18.89 -40.27
CA SER A 87 -14.39 -18.23 -41.55
C SER A 87 -12.96 -18.53 -42.00
N SER A 88 -12.77 -18.75 -43.29
CA SER A 88 -11.44 -18.82 -43.92
C SER A 88 -10.77 -17.45 -44.04
N GLU A 89 -11.58 -16.38 -44.00
CA GLU A 89 -11.10 -15.00 -44.09
C GLU A 89 -11.21 -14.30 -42.75
N LYS A 90 -10.27 -13.38 -42.49
CA LYS A 90 -10.31 -12.53 -41.30
C LYS A 90 -11.50 -11.56 -41.38
N ARG A 91 -12.37 -11.62 -40.37
CA ARG A 91 -13.56 -10.76 -40.23
C ARG A 91 -13.57 -10.07 -38.87
N THR A 92 -14.38 -9.03 -38.74
CA THR A 92 -14.62 -8.35 -37.46
C THR A 92 -15.20 -9.35 -36.45
N ASN A 93 -14.63 -9.40 -35.24
CA ASN A 93 -14.99 -10.30 -34.13
C ASN A 93 -14.54 -11.75 -34.27
N TYR A 94 -13.78 -12.06 -35.31
CA TYR A 94 -13.22 -13.38 -35.49
C TYR A 94 -11.78 -13.40 -34.98
N THR A 95 -11.48 -14.40 -34.17
CA THR A 95 -10.14 -14.60 -33.60
C THR A 95 -9.46 -15.79 -34.28
N PRO A 96 -8.15 -15.70 -34.61
CA PRO A 96 -7.45 -16.79 -35.31
C PRO A 96 -7.53 -18.13 -34.56
N PHE A 97 -7.78 -19.20 -35.31
CA PHE A 97 -7.72 -20.59 -34.84
C PHE A 97 -7.24 -21.49 -35.98
N ARG A 98 -6.00 -21.99 -35.87
CA ARG A 98 -5.29 -22.67 -36.98
C ARG A 98 -5.28 -21.80 -38.25
N ASP A 99 -5.66 -22.36 -39.40
CA ASP A 99 -5.77 -21.69 -40.69
C ASP A 99 -7.13 -21.01 -40.90
N LEU A 100 -7.99 -21.02 -39.88
CA LEU A 100 -9.32 -20.41 -39.88
C LEU A 100 -9.41 -19.30 -38.84
N TYR A 101 -10.57 -18.66 -38.78
CA TYR A 101 -10.92 -17.71 -37.74
C TYR A 101 -12.26 -18.12 -37.09
N LEU A 102 -12.32 -18.11 -35.76
CA LEU A 102 -13.53 -18.40 -34.97
C LEU A 102 -14.25 -17.10 -34.63
N ASN A 103 -15.55 -17.03 -34.87
CA ASN A 103 -16.39 -15.92 -34.41
C ASN A 103 -16.48 -15.91 -32.88
N THR A 104 -15.84 -14.92 -32.26
CA THR A 104 -15.84 -14.68 -30.83
C THR A 104 -16.68 -13.45 -30.53
N ASN A 105 -18.00 -13.63 -30.55
CA ASN A 105 -19.00 -12.58 -30.33
C ASN A 105 -18.69 -11.69 -29.09
N HIS A 106 -19.15 -10.44 -29.13
CA HIS A 106 -18.81 -9.42 -28.14
C HIS A 106 -19.44 -9.57 -26.75
N THR A 107 -20.64 -10.15 -26.65
CA THR A 107 -21.35 -10.22 -25.36
C THR A 107 -21.12 -11.56 -24.68
N SER A 108 -21.11 -11.54 -23.34
CA SER A 108 -20.94 -12.73 -22.50
C SER A 108 -21.97 -13.82 -22.82
N ALA A 109 -23.22 -13.43 -23.10
CA ALA A 109 -24.29 -14.36 -23.48
C ALA A 109 -23.96 -15.09 -24.80
N HIS A 110 -23.61 -14.36 -25.85
CA HIS A 110 -23.28 -14.98 -27.15
C HIS A 110 -21.99 -15.80 -27.09
N ALA A 111 -21.02 -15.41 -26.27
CA ALA A 111 -19.81 -16.19 -26.06
C ALA A 111 -20.12 -17.54 -25.37
N MET A 112 -20.99 -17.55 -24.35
CA MET A 112 -21.46 -18.80 -23.73
C MET A 112 -22.25 -19.67 -24.72
N MET A 113 -23.18 -19.07 -25.47
CA MET A 113 -23.94 -19.80 -26.50
C MET A 113 -23.02 -20.40 -27.57
N ASN A 114 -21.93 -19.72 -27.92
CA ASN A 114 -20.91 -20.26 -28.81
C ASN A 114 -20.17 -21.43 -28.15
N ILE A 115 -19.75 -21.31 -26.89
CA ILE A 115 -19.13 -22.43 -26.14
C ILE A 115 -20.06 -23.65 -26.13
N GLN A 116 -21.34 -23.48 -25.81
CA GLN A 116 -22.34 -24.55 -25.84
C GLN A 116 -22.50 -25.17 -27.23
N GLY A 117 -22.47 -24.34 -28.29
CA GLY A 117 -22.52 -24.78 -29.67
C GLY A 117 -21.30 -25.61 -30.07
N LEU A 118 -20.10 -25.17 -29.68
CA LEU A 118 -18.86 -25.90 -29.91
C LEU A 118 -18.87 -27.24 -29.17
N LEU A 119 -19.25 -27.27 -27.89
CA LEU A 119 -19.36 -28.51 -27.12
C LEU A 119 -20.29 -29.52 -27.82
N LYS A 120 -21.46 -29.05 -28.29
CA LYS A 120 -22.38 -29.90 -29.07
C LYS A 120 -21.78 -30.39 -30.39
N ALA A 121 -21.08 -29.53 -31.14
CA ALA A 121 -20.44 -29.90 -32.40
C ALA A 121 -19.34 -30.97 -32.23
N TYR A 122 -18.72 -31.02 -31.05
CA TYR A 122 -17.75 -32.05 -30.65
C TYR A 122 -18.40 -33.22 -29.88
N ASN A 123 -19.73 -33.33 -29.87
CA ASN A 123 -20.51 -34.38 -29.20
C ASN A 123 -20.29 -34.47 -27.69
N ILE A 124 -20.07 -33.33 -27.02
CA ILE A 124 -19.89 -33.26 -25.57
C ILE A 124 -21.23 -32.96 -24.88
N PRO A 125 -21.67 -33.81 -23.93
CA PRO A 125 -22.88 -33.57 -23.16
C PRO A 125 -22.71 -32.37 -22.22
N LEU A 126 -23.60 -31.38 -22.33
CA LEU A 126 -23.50 -30.13 -21.58
C LEU A 126 -23.69 -30.33 -20.07
N GLU A 127 -24.51 -31.30 -19.67
CA GLU A 127 -24.76 -31.67 -18.27
C GLU A 127 -23.53 -32.25 -17.56
N LYS A 128 -22.50 -32.68 -18.32
CA LYS A 128 -21.22 -33.14 -17.78
C LYS A 128 -20.17 -32.03 -17.67
N CYS A 129 -20.48 -30.84 -18.17
CA CYS A 129 -19.58 -29.70 -18.16
C CYS A 129 -19.80 -28.89 -16.87
N TYR A 130 -18.70 -28.51 -16.23
CA TYR A 130 -18.71 -27.61 -15.08
C TYR A 130 -18.15 -26.24 -15.49
N PHE A 131 -18.86 -25.16 -15.15
CA PHE A 131 -18.47 -23.81 -15.55
C PHE A 131 -18.70 -22.82 -14.41
N LEU A 132 -17.67 -22.04 -14.10
CA LEU A 132 -17.75 -20.94 -13.14
C LEU A 132 -17.63 -19.60 -13.84
N ILE A 133 -18.54 -18.69 -13.46
CA ILE A 133 -18.51 -17.28 -13.85
C ILE A 133 -18.33 -16.39 -12.63
N ARG A 134 -17.79 -15.19 -12.83
CA ARG A 134 -17.88 -14.11 -11.85
C ARG A 134 -18.87 -13.07 -12.36
N ARG A 135 -19.76 -12.63 -11.49
CA ARG A 135 -20.72 -11.55 -11.77
C ARG A 135 -20.14 -10.22 -11.30
N HIS A 136 -20.37 -9.17 -12.08
CA HIS A 136 -20.24 -7.81 -11.56
C HIS A 136 -21.33 -7.58 -10.51
N ILE A 137 -21.09 -6.67 -9.55
CA ILE A 137 -22.00 -6.45 -8.42
C ILE A 137 -23.40 -6.06 -8.88
N SER A 138 -23.51 -5.20 -9.89
CA SER A 138 -24.79 -4.82 -10.50
C SER A 138 -25.57 -6.00 -11.09
N ALA A 139 -24.89 -7.06 -11.53
CA ALA A 139 -25.49 -8.29 -12.08
C ALA A 139 -25.67 -9.41 -11.04
N GLU A 140 -25.30 -9.18 -9.77
CA GLU A 140 -25.58 -10.13 -8.69
C GLU A 140 -27.07 -10.14 -8.32
N PRO A 141 -27.64 -11.31 -7.98
CA PRO A 141 -29.01 -11.40 -7.49
C PRO A 141 -29.25 -10.51 -6.27
N GLU A 142 -30.44 -9.90 -6.17
CA GLU A 142 -30.77 -8.97 -5.10
C GLU A 142 -30.66 -9.59 -3.70
N GLU A 143 -31.03 -10.86 -3.56
CA GLU A 143 -30.91 -11.62 -2.31
C GLU A 143 -29.44 -11.78 -1.89
N VAL A 144 -28.55 -12.04 -2.85
CA VAL A 144 -27.11 -12.18 -2.60
C VAL A 144 -26.52 -10.84 -2.15
N LYS A 145 -26.81 -9.75 -2.87
CA LYS A 145 -26.37 -8.39 -2.49
C LYS A 145 -26.84 -8.02 -1.08
N LYS A 146 -28.11 -8.30 -0.74
CA LYS A 146 -28.65 -8.05 0.60
C LYS A 146 -27.92 -8.83 1.67
N SER A 147 -27.63 -10.11 1.43
CA SER A 147 -26.89 -10.94 2.39
C SER A 147 -25.46 -10.43 2.60
N ILE A 148 -24.73 -10.13 1.52
CA ILE A 148 -23.36 -9.58 1.60
C ILE A 148 -23.36 -8.26 2.37
N ARG A 149 -24.27 -7.36 2.02
CA ARG A 149 -24.39 -6.05 2.68
C ARG A 149 -24.66 -6.21 4.17
N ALA A 150 -25.54 -7.13 4.57
CA ALA A 150 -25.85 -7.40 5.97
C ALA A 150 -24.61 -7.91 6.73
N ASP A 151 -23.88 -8.87 6.14
CA ASP A 151 -22.65 -9.42 6.73
C ASP A 151 -21.56 -8.34 6.89
N THR A 152 -21.35 -7.53 5.85
CA THR A 152 -20.36 -6.44 5.87
C THR A 152 -20.73 -5.40 6.91
N ILE A 153 -22.00 -4.99 6.99
CA ILE A 153 -22.46 -4.03 8.01
C ILE A 153 -22.29 -4.59 9.41
N PHE A 154 -22.61 -5.87 9.63
CA PHE A 154 -22.41 -6.53 10.91
C PHE A 154 -20.93 -6.52 11.33
N ALA A 155 -20.03 -6.96 10.44
CA ALA A 155 -18.59 -6.97 10.68
C ALA A 155 -18.02 -5.55 10.90
N PHE A 156 -18.46 -4.58 10.09
CA PHE A 156 -18.07 -3.18 10.24
C PHE A 156 -18.53 -2.61 11.59
N SER A 157 -19.79 -2.85 11.97
CA SER A 157 -20.34 -2.42 13.26
C SER A 157 -19.55 -3.00 14.44
N ARG A 158 -19.19 -4.28 14.37
CA ARG A 158 -18.35 -4.93 15.38
C ARG A 158 -16.96 -4.30 15.47
N SER A 159 -16.35 -3.94 14.34
CA SER A 159 -15.07 -3.23 14.33
C SER A 159 -15.14 -1.86 15.01
N LEU A 160 -16.25 -1.14 14.86
CA LEU A 160 -16.49 0.14 15.53
C LEU A 160 -16.73 -0.04 17.03
N GLN A 161 -17.46 -1.08 17.43
CA GLN A 161 -17.67 -1.41 18.84
C GLN A 161 -16.34 -1.70 19.54
N LEU A 162 -15.45 -2.46 18.88
CA LEU A 162 -14.10 -2.73 19.40
C LEU A 162 -13.30 -1.44 19.63
N LYS A 163 -13.51 -0.41 18.81
CA LYS A 163 -12.93 0.93 18.98
C LYS A 163 -13.63 1.81 20.03
N GLY A 164 -14.60 1.26 20.76
CA GLY A 164 -15.31 1.94 21.84
C GLY A 164 -16.40 2.91 21.38
N TYR A 165 -16.93 2.75 20.16
CA TYR A 165 -18.11 3.49 19.72
C TYR A 165 -19.38 2.91 20.37
N SER A 166 -20.30 3.77 20.82
CA SER A 166 -21.60 3.35 21.32
C SER A 166 -22.51 2.85 20.20
N SER A 167 -23.46 1.98 20.53
CA SER A 167 -24.44 1.44 19.58
C SER A 167 -25.20 2.54 18.82
N ASP A 168 -25.61 3.61 19.50
CA ASP A 168 -26.30 4.74 18.86
C ASP A 168 -25.43 5.43 17.81
N ARG A 169 -24.15 5.65 18.14
CA ARG A 169 -23.19 6.28 17.23
C ARG A 169 -22.88 5.38 16.04
N ILE A 170 -22.78 4.07 16.25
CA ILE A 170 -22.62 3.09 15.18
C ILE A 170 -23.83 3.14 14.24
N GLY A 171 -25.05 3.16 14.79
CA GLY A 171 -26.28 3.30 14.01
C GLY A 171 -26.29 4.54 13.12
N ILE A 172 -25.85 5.69 13.64
CA ILE A 172 -25.70 6.94 12.87
C ILE A 172 -24.65 6.81 11.76
N ILE A 173 -23.50 6.19 12.05
CA ILE A 173 -22.44 6.00 11.04
C ILE A 173 -22.96 5.12 9.89
N VAL A 174 -23.61 4.01 10.22
CA VAL A 174 -24.16 3.08 9.22
C VAL A 174 -25.30 3.73 8.43
N SER A 175 -26.17 4.52 9.06
CA SER A 175 -27.29 5.17 8.37
C SER A 175 -26.83 6.24 7.38
N ASN A 176 -25.73 6.96 7.66
CA ASN A 176 -25.13 7.92 6.74
C ASN A 176 -24.72 7.28 5.40
N PHE A 177 -24.42 5.97 5.38
CA PHE A 177 -24.08 5.29 4.13
C PHE A 177 -25.22 5.23 3.12
N ARG A 178 -26.48 5.43 3.54
CA ARG A 178 -27.60 5.60 2.59
C ARG A 178 -27.32 6.77 1.64
N THR A 179 -27.05 7.96 2.19
CA THR A 179 -26.77 9.16 1.40
C THR A 179 -25.43 9.04 0.65
N ILE A 180 -24.41 8.44 1.27
CA ILE A 180 -23.11 8.20 0.61
C ILE A 180 -23.27 7.30 -0.62
N ASN A 181 -24.07 6.24 -0.52
CA ASN A 181 -24.33 5.31 -1.62
C ASN A 181 -25.19 5.94 -2.74
N GLU A 182 -26.12 6.84 -2.40
CA GLU A 182 -26.86 7.66 -3.39
C GLU A 182 -25.91 8.58 -4.19
N ILE A 183 -24.85 9.09 -3.55
CA ILE A 183 -23.80 9.85 -4.24
C ILE A 183 -22.94 8.93 -5.10
N LEU A 184 -22.51 7.79 -4.56
CA LEU A 184 -21.70 6.80 -5.28
C LEU A 184 -22.39 6.34 -6.58
N SER A 185 -23.72 6.14 -6.55
CA SER A 185 -24.52 5.79 -7.73
C SER A 185 -24.38 6.78 -8.89
N LYS A 186 -24.07 8.05 -8.61
CA LYS A 186 -23.83 9.10 -9.62
C LYS A 186 -22.39 9.08 -10.15
N VAL A 187 -21.46 8.49 -9.40
CA VAL A 187 -20.04 8.35 -9.75
C VAL A 187 -19.81 7.07 -10.57
N SER A 188 -20.51 5.98 -10.24
CA SER A 188 -20.41 4.72 -10.96
C SER A 188 -21.73 3.93 -10.94
N PRO A 189 -22.34 3.69 -12.10
CA PRO A 189 -23.58 2.91 -12.18
C PRO A 189 -23.42 1.46 -11.71
N GLY A 190 -22.25 0.84 -11.94
CA GLY A 190 -22.03 -0.58 -11.64
C GLY A 190 -21.66 -0.88 -10.19
N TYR A 191 -21.17 0.10 -9.43
CA TYR A 191 -20.83 -0.02 -8.02
C TYR A 191 -21.51 1.12 -7.26
N ASN A 192 -22.64 0.82 -6.63
CA ASN A 192 -23.51 1.80 -6.00
C ASN A 192 -23.64 1.65 -4.48
N ASP A 193 -22.97 0.67 -3.87
CA ASP A 193 -22.97 0.47 -2.42
C ASP A 193 -21.58 0.10 -1.89
N PHE A 194 -21.03 0.91 -0.98
CA PHE A 194 -19.71 0.68 -0.38
C PHE A 194 -19.61 -0.60 0.47
N PHE A 195 -20.72 -1.23 0.85
CA PHE A 195 -20.72 -2.48 1.61
C PHE A 195 -20.65 -3.74 0.75
N LEU A 196 -20.63 -3.60 -0.59
CA LEU A 196 -20.60 -4.73 -1.51
C LEU A 196 -19.20 -5.07 -2.04
N PHE A 197 -18.17 -4.31 -1.70
CA PHE A 197 -16.81 -4.56 -2.21
C PHE A 197 -16.19 -5.85 -1.64
N ASP A 198 -15.59 -6.64 -2.53
CA ASP A 198 -14.88 -7.89 -2.18
C ASP A 198 -13.49 -7.62 -1.61
N ASP A 199 -12.78 -6.67 -2.22
CA ASP A 199 -11.40 -6.35 -1.90
C ASP A 199 -11.18 -4.87 -1.65
N TYR A 200 -10.13 -4.61 -0.86
CA TYR A 200 -9.74 -3.28 -0.44
C TYR A 200 -9.35 -2.38 -1.62
N TYR A 201 -8.74 -2.94 -2.65
CA TYR A 201 -8.23 -2.18 -3.79
C TYR A 201 -9.36 -1.51 -4.58
N TYR A 202 -10.42 -2.24 -4.91
CA TYR A 202 -11.58 -1.62 -5.56
C TYR A 202 -12.23 -0.60 -4.63
N PHE A 203 -12.43 -0.93 -3.35
CA PHE A 203 -12.96 0.03 -2.38
C PHE A 203 -12.19 1.36 -2.38
N THR A 204 -10.85 1.32 -2.31
CA THR A 204 -10.03 2.54 -2.29
C THR A 204 -10.15 3.36 -3.57
N ASN A 205 -10.25 2.70 -4.72
CA ASN A 205 -10.41 3.37 -6.01
C ASN A 205 -11.76 4.10 -6.08
N TYR A 206 -12.84 3.47 -5.60
CA TYR A 206 -14.16 4.10 -5.59
C TYR A 206 -14.31 5.16 -4.51
N LYS A 207 -13.66 4.99 -3.35
CA LYS A 207 -13.52 6.04 -2.33
C LYS A 207 -12.86 7.29 -2.94
N ALA A 208 -11.73 7.13 -3.64
CA ALA A 208 -11.02 8.23 -4.28
C ALA A 208 -11.88 8.95 -5.35
N LYS A 209 -12.53 8.18 -6.23
CA LYS A 209 -13.44 8.74 -7.26
C LYS A 209 -14.60 9.54 -6.66
N LEU A 210 -15.17 9.07 -5.56
CA LEU A 210 -16.26 9.80 -4.89
C LEU A 210 -15.75 11.09 -4.25
N VAL A 211 -14.59 11.06 -3.59
CA VAL A 211 -13.98 12.26 -3.00
C VAL A 211 -13.66 13.31 -4.08
N GLU A 212 -13.06 12.89 -5.18
CA GLU A 212 -12.78 13.76 -6.34
C GLU A 212 -14.07 14.35 -6.93
N TRP A 213 -15.14 13.56 -7.01
CA TRP A 213 -16.44 14.03 -7.48
C TRP A 213 -17.07 15.09 -6.55
N LEU A 214 -16.91 14.92 -5.23
CA LEU A 214 -17.37 15.91 -4.25
C LEU A 214 -16.60 17.23 -4.38
N GLU A 215 -15.28 17.16 -4.55
CA GLU A 215 -14.42 18.33 -4.72
C GLU A 215 -14.77 19.11 -6.00
N LYS A 216 -15.01 18.40 -7.11
CA LYS A 216 -15.45 19.00 -8.38
C LYS A 216 -16.81 19.70 -8.32
N ARG A 217 -17.67 19.36 -7.35
CA ARG A 217 -18.98 20.01 -7.15
C ARG A 217 -18.96 21.15 -6.13
N HIS A 218 -17.78 21.68 -5.82
CA HIS A 218 -17.58 22.84 -4.95
C HIS A 218 -17.96 22.63 -3.47
N TYR A 219 -18.00 21.39 -2.98
CA TYR A 219 -17.94 21.19 -1.54
C TYR A 219 -16.52 21.55 -1.07
N SER A 220 -16.36 22.67 -0.38
CA SER A 220 -15.07 23.00 0.26
C SER A 220 -14.75 21.96 1.33
N GLU A 221 -13.47 21.80 1.70
CA GLU A 221 -13.09 20.90 2.82
C GLU A 221 -13.76 21.29 4.15
N GLN A 222 -14.26 22.52 4.26
CA GLN A 222 -14.98 23.03 5.41
C GLN A 222 -16.46 22.62 5.42
N ASP A 223 -17.01 22.20 4.27
CA ASP A 223 -18.39 21.76 4.14
C ASP A 223 -18.69 20.59 5.10
N LYS A 224 -19.83 20.70 5.79
CA LYS A 224 -20.24 19.74 6.81
C LYS A 224 -20.52 18.36 6.21
N THR A 225 -21.12 18.32 5.03
CA THR A 225 -21.42 17.09 4.28
C THR A 225 -20.13 16.43 3.85
N TYR A 226 -19.21 17.19 3.24
CA TYR A 226 -17.89 16.68 2.84
C TYR A 226 -17.15 16.02 4.01
N ARG A 227 -17.04 16.73 5.15
CA ARG A 227 -16.38 16.20 6.35
C ARG A 227 -17.06 14.98 6.94
N ALA A 228 -18.39 14.94 6.92
CA ALA A 228 -19.15 13.79 7.40
C ALA A 228 -18.94 12.55 6.51
N VAL A 229 -19.01 12.73 5.19
CA VAL A 229 -18.77 11.66 4.20
C VAL A 229 -17.35 11.14 4.32
N LYS A 230 -16.35 12.03 4.31
CA LYS A 230 -14.93 11.66 4.44
C LYS A 230 -14.67 10.86 5.71
N ARG A 231 -15.19 11.32 6.85
CA ARG A 231 -15.06 10.61 8.14
C ARG A 231 -15.69 9.22 8.12
N CYS A 232 -16.88 9.06 7.54
CA CYS A 232 -17.51 7.74 7.44
C CYS A 232 -16.72 6.81 6.52
N LEU A 233 -16.23 7.32 5.39
CA LEU A 233 -15.40 6.57 4.46
C LEU A 233 -14.05 6.20 5.06
N ASP A 234 -13.45 7.04 5.90
CA ASP A 234 -12.19 6.73 6.61
C ASP A 234 -12.38 5.61 7.64
N LEU A 235 -13.54 5.57 8.32
CA LEU A 235 -13.87 4.45 9.20
C LEU A 235 -14.03 3.14 8.42
N LEU A 236 -14.72 3.17 7.29
CA LEU A 236 -14.92 1.99 6.44
C LEU A 236 -13.63 1.55 5.73
N ASP A 237 -12.78 2.50 5.35
CA ASP A 237 -11.44 2.28 4.80
C ASP A 237 -10.55 1.53 5.79
N ASP A 238 -10.52 1.98 7.05
CA ASP A 238 -9.81 1.25 8.10
C ASP A 238 -10.35 -0.18 8.29
N PHE A 239 -11.68 -0.37 8.22
CA PHE A 239 -12.29 -1.69 8.29
C PHE A 239 -11.83 -2.59 7.15
N TYR A 240 -11.94 -2.18 5.89
CA TYR A 240 -11.52 -3.01 4.76
C TYR A 240 -10.01 -3.26 4.75
N LYS A 241 -9.20 -2.26 5.07
CA LYS A 241 -7.73 -2.39 5.17
C LYS A 241 -7.32 -3.42 6.22
N ASN A 242 -8.12 -3.56 7.28
CA ASN A 242 -7.80 -4.37 8.45
C ASN A 242 -8.81 -5.49 8.72
N LYS A 243 -9.56 -5.92 7.71
CA LYS A 243 -10.66 -6.90 7.84
C LYS A 243 -10.23 -8.19 8.54
N ASN A 244 -9.10 -8.77 8.11
CA ASN A 244 -8.56 -10.00 8.72
C ASN A 244 -8.22 -9.80 10.19
N PHE A 245 -7.60 -8.68 10.55
CA PHE A 245 -7.31 -8.37 11.96
C PHE A 245 -8.59 -8.27 12.80
N TYR A 246 -9.64 -7.62 12.30
CA TYR A 246 -10.91 -7.53 13.03
C TYR A 246 -11.61 -8.88 13.15
N ASN A 247 -11.49 -9.74 12.15
CA ASN A 247 -12.00 -11.11 12.21
C ASN A 247 -11.25 -11.92 13.27
N ASP A 248 -9.91 -11.87 13.26
CA ASP A 248 -9.07 -12.56 14.25
C ASP A 248 -9.34 -12.05 15.67
N LEU A 249 -9.42 -10.72 15.84
CA LEU A 249 -9.76 -10.08 17.12
C LEU A 249 -11.14 -10.46 17.61
N SER A 250 -12.11 -10.59 16.71
CA SER A 250 -13.47 -11.02 17.06
C SER A 250 -13.53 -12.46 17.56
N ASN A 251 -12.58 -13.30 17.14
CA ASN A 251 -12.50 -14.70 17.50
C ASN A 251 -11.48 -14.98 18.62
N THR A 252 -10.77 -13.95 19.10
CA THR A 252 -9.73 -14.06 20.12
C THR A 252 -10.17 -13.35 21.40
N ILE A 253 -10.10 -14.04 22.54
CA ILE A 253 -10.39 -13.44 23.84
C ILE A 253 -9.18 -12.61 24.28
N ILE A 254 -9.31 -11.29 24.28
CA ILE A 254 -8.32 -10.38 24.86
C ILE A 254 -8.70 -10.12 26.32
N THR A 255 -7.90 -10.62 27.25
CA THR A 255 -8.15 -10.45 28.68
C THR A 255 -7.80 -9.04 29.16
N ASN A 256 -8.44 -8.58 30.24
CA ASN A 256 -8.08 -7.32 30.90
C ASN A 256 -6.62 -7.30 31.36
N GLU A 257 -6.09 -8.46 31.72
CA GLU A 257 -4.68 -8.64 32.08
C GLU A 257 -3.76 -8.37 30.88
N THR A 258 -4.07 -8.93 29.71
CA THR A 258 -3.33 -8.65 28.46
C THR A 258 -3.33 -7.16 28.14
N ILE A 259 -4.48 -6.49 28.28
CA ILE A 259 -4.60 -5.05 28.04
C ILE A 259 -3.73 -4.28 29.04
N LYS A 260 -3.84 -4.61 30.33
CA LYS A 260 -3.05 -3.96 31.39
C LYS A 260 -1.56 -4.05 31.11
N PHE A 261 -1.03 -5.26 30.87
CA PHE A 261 0.40 -5.44 30.61
C PHE A 261 0.86 -4.75 29.33
N LEU A 262 0.03 -4.71 28.28
CA LEU A 262 0.33 -3.92 27.09
C LEU A 262 0.51 -2.43 27.41
N GLY A 263 -0.36 -1.88 28.26
CA GLY A 263 -0.27 -0.50 28.73
C GLY A 263 0.96 -0.24 29.60
N ASP A 264 1.25 -1.15 30.54
CA ASP A 264 2.41 -1.07 31.43
C ASP A 264 3.72 -1.11 30.64
N GLU A 265 3.83 -1.97 29.63
CA GLU A 265 5.03 -2.06 28.80
C GLU A 265 5.23 -0.83 27.90
N ILE A 266 4.15 -0.18 27.45
CA ILE A 266 4.25 1.12 26.76
C ILE A 266 4.89 2.15 27.69
N GLU A 267 4.42 2.26 28.93
CA GLU A 267 4.96 3.23 29.90
C GLU A 267 6.41 2.90 30.30
N ASN A 268 6.69 1.62 30.53
CA ASN A 268 8.04 1.15 30.83
C ASN A 268 9.02 1.48 29.70
N LEU A 269 8.59 1.40 28.44
CA LEU A 269 9.44 1.77 27.30
C LEU A 269 9.70 3.26 27.25
N PHE A 270 8.69 4.11 27.43
CA PHE A 270 8.91 5.56 27.49
C PHE A 270 9.90 5.95 28.60
N LEU A 271 9.74 5.39 29.80
CA LEU A 271 10.62 5.66 30.93
C LEU A 271 12.04 5.12 30.72
N SER A 272 12.18 3.83 30.36
CA SER A 272 13.50 3.19 30.25
C SER A 272 14.34 3.68 29.05
N LEU A 273 13.68 4.18 28.00
CA LEU A 273 14.36 4.75 26.84
C LEU A 273 14.52 6.28 26.95
N ASN A 274 13.92 6.90 27.97
CA ASN A 274 13.86 8.36 28.16
C ASN A 274 13.41 9.07 26.87
N THR A 275 12.23 8.70 26.38
CA THR A 275 11.69 9.18 25.11
C THR A 275 10.17 9.28 25.17
N ASP A 276 9.60 10.15 24.33
CA ASP A 276 8.16 10.29 24.15
C ASP A 276 7.62 9.49 22.96
N VAL A 277 8.50 8.80 22.20
CA VAL A 277 8.13 8.03 21.01
C VAL A 277 8.76 6.64 21.04
N ILE A 278 7.94 5.61 20.82
CA ILE A 278 8.38 4.21 20.69
C ILE A 278 7.81 3.59 19.42
N VAL A 279 8.43 2.50 18.97
CA VAL A 279 7.94 1.71 17.82
C VAL A 279 7.27 0.42 18.27
N SER A 280 6.27 -0.02 17.52
CA SER A 280 5.52 -1.26 17.79
C SER A 280 6.40 -2.51 17.86
N ASN A 281 7.47 -2.58 17.06
CA ASN A 281 8.42 -3.69 17.10
C ASN A 281 9.10 -3.78 18.48
N LYS A 282 9.41 -2.63 19.10
CA LYS A 282 10.06 -2.57 20.41
C LYS A 282 9.09 -3.01 21.51
N LEU A 283 7.83 -2.58 21.41
CA LEU A 283 6.75 -3.04 22.27
C LEU A 283 6.55 -4.55 22.15
N TYR A 284 6.45 -5.07 20.92
CA TYR A 284 6.32 -6.50 20.66
C TYR A 284 7.50 -7.31 21.22
N ALA A 285 8.74 -6.86 20.98
CA ALA A 285 9.93 -7.52 21.48
C ALA A 285 9.92 -7.59 23.01
N ARG A 286 9.54 -6.51 23.69
CA ARG A 286 9.43 -6.48 25.15
C ARG A 286 8.31 -7.38 25.68
N MET A 287 7.13 -7.33 25.07
CA MET A 287 6.03 -8.25 25.37
C MET A 287 6.45 -9.71 25.19
N ARG A 288 7.23 -10.02 24.16
CA ARG A 288 7.73 -11.39 23.91
C ARG A 288 8.76 -11.85 24.92
N MET A 289 9.59 -10.94 25.44
CA MET A 289 10.61 -11.27 26.44
C MET A 289 10.02 -11.43 27.84
N VAL A 290 9.05 -10.59 28.21
CA VAL A 290 8.54 -10.50 29.59
C VAL A 290 7.21 -11.25 29.76
N HIS A 291 6.36 -11.24 28.73
CA HIS A 291 4.95 -11.69 28.79
C HIS A 291 4.65 -12.75 27.71
N TYR A 292 5.56 -13.72 27.53
CA TYR A 292 5.48 -14.71 26.45
C TYR A 292 4.17 -15.51 26.42
N GLU A 293 3.70 -16.00 27.57
CA GLU A 293 2.45 -16.78 27.64
C GLU A 293 1.21 -15.95 27.29
N LEU A 294 1.19 -14.66 27.64
CA LEU A 294 0.12 -13.74 27.24
C LEU A 294 0.12 -13.47 25.74
N LEU A 295 1.28 -13.42 25.10
CA LEU A 295 1.34 -13.33 23.63
C LEU A 295 0.93 -14.63 22.96
N LYS A 296 1.22 -15.78 23.57
CA LYS A 296 0.81 -17.08 23.03
C LYS A 296 -0.72 -17.23 23.06
N SER A 297 -1.40 -16.70 24.09
CA SER A 297 -2.86 -16.81 24.22
C SER A 297 -3.64 -16.03 23.16
N ILE A 298 -3.05 -14.99 22.55
CA ILE A 298 -3.69 -14.20 21.49
C ILE A 298 -3.48 -14.78 20.07
N ASN A 299 -2.85 -15.95 19.94
CA ASN A 299 -2.74 -16.75 18.71
C ASN A 299 -2.33 -15.96 17.45
N GLN A 300 -3.22 -15.83 16.46
CA GLN A 300 -2.95 -15.15 15.18
C GLN A 300 -2.58 -13.66 15.35
N LEU A 301 -2.94 -13.05 16.48
CA LEU A 301 -2.60 -11.67 16.83
C LEU A 301 -1.20 -11.53 17.45
N ASN A 302 -0.44 -12.61 17.61
CA ASN A 302 0.93 -12.59 18.13
C ASN A 302 1.95 -12.12 17.07
N ASN A 303 1.84 -10.86 16.66
CA ASN A 303 2.78 -10.23 15.73
C ASN A 303 2.84 -8.71 15.98
N PRO A 304 3.94 -8.03 15.58
CA PRO A 304 4.12 -6.60 15.85
C PRO A 304 2.98 -5.70 15.35
N LYS A 305 2.43 -6.01 14.17
CA LYS A 305 1.35 -5.23 13.56
C LYS A 305 0.05 -5.34 14.36
N SER A 306 -0.26 -6.54 14.84
CA SER A 306 -1.46 -6.79 15.64
C SER A 306 -1.33 -6.19 17.04
N ILE A 307 -0.14 -6.26 17.66
CA ILE A 307 0.14 -5.57 18.92
C ILE A 307 -0.01 -4.05 18.80
N TYR A 308 0.49 -3.46 17.71
CA TYR A 308 0.26 -2.04 17.43
C TYR A 308 -1.24 -1.69 17.38
N LYS A 309 -2.03 -2.49 16.68
CA LYS A 309 -3.48 -2.25 16.53
C LYS A 309 -4.25 -2.49 17.83
N LEU A 310 -3.88 -3.50 18.61
CA LEU A 310 -4.44 -3.69 19.94
C LEU A 310 -4.15 -2.45 20.81
N ALA A 311 -2.90 -1.97 20.79
CA ALA A 311 -2.52 -0.78 21.51
C ALA A 311 -3.32 0.45 21.05
N SER A 312 -3.50 0.64 19.74
CA SER A 312 -4.27 1.78 19.22
C SER A 312 -5.75 1.72 19.57
N ILE A 313 -6.34 0.52 19.65
CA ILE A 313 -7.73 0.32 20.05
C ILE A 313 -7.93 0.66 21.53
N TYR A 314 -7.13 0.06 22.42
CA TYR A 314 -7.35 0.17 23.86
C TYR A 314 -6.76 1.46 24.47
N PHE A 315 -5.71 2.01 23.85
CA PHE A 315 -5.00 3.18 24.36
C PHE A 315 -5.04 4.41 23.43
N GLY A 316 -5.86 4.38 22.37
CA GLY A 316 -6.01 5.51 21.43
C GLY A 316 -6.52 6.81 22.04
N LYS A 317 -7.07 6.78 23.27
CA LYS A 317 -7.42 7.99 24.04
C LYS A 317 -6.25 8.55 24.87
N LYS A 318 -5.25 7.73 25.16
CA LYS A 318 -4.11 8.05 26.02
C LYS A 318 -2.86 8.43 25.22
N TYR A 319 -2.65 7.79 24.07
CA TYR A 319 -1.50 8.02 23.22
C TYR A 319 -1.90 8.33 21.79
N TYR A 320 -0.93 8.83 21.02
CA TYR A 320 -1.05 9.08 19.60
C TYR A 320 -0.38 7.96 18.81
N PHE A 321 -1.03 7.57 17.71
CA PHE A 321 -0.67 6.40 16.93
C PHE A 321 -0.50 6.77 15.45
N LYS A 322 0.68 6.51 14.89
CA LYS A 322 0.97 6.61 13.46
C LYS A 322 1.88 5.47 13.07
N GLU A 323 1.34 4.44 12.43
CA GLU A 323 2.02 3.15 12.26
C GLU A 323 3.42 3.33 11.66
N PRO A 324 4.50 2.77 12.28
CA PRO A 324 4.52 1.89 13.46
C PRO A 324 4.72 2.60 14.83
N PHE A 325 4.65 3.93 14.88
CA PHE A 325 4.99 4.76 16.03
C PHE A 325 3.84 4.94 17.03
N ILE A 326 4.20 4.96 18.31
CA ILE A 326 3.33 5.28 19.46
C ILE A 326 3.98 6.45 20.20
N SER A 327 3.23 7.52 20.44
CA SER A 327 3.73 8.78 20.98
C SER A 327 2.89 9.31 22.12
N ARG A 328 3.52 9.94 23.11
CA ARG A 328 2.82 10.75 24.12
C ARG A 328 2.40 12.11 23.59
N ASP A 329 3.12 12.64 22.59
CA ASP A 329 2.83 13.94 22.00
C ASP A 329 2.09 13.81 20.64
N LYS A 330 1.05 14.63 20.48
CA LYS A 330 0.25 14.75 19.26
C LYS A 330 0.98 15.48 18.16
N SER A 331 1.79 16.48 18.53
CA SER A 331 2.53 17.33 17.60
C SER A 331 3.83 16.70 17.12
N ALA A 332 4.25 15.58 17.71
CA ALA A 332 5.46 14.89 17.31
C ALA A 332 5.43 14.56 15.81
N ASN A 333 6.49 14.94 15.10
CA ASN A 333 6.68 14.54 13.71
C ASN A 333 7.13 13.07 13.68
N LEU A 334 6.16 12.15 13.59
CA LEU A 334 6.40 10.72 13.67
C LEU A 334 6.90 10.17 12.33
N SER A 335 8.16 10.41 12.01
CA SER A 335 8.88 9.81 10.90
C SER A 335 10.16 9.14 11.40
N ASN A 336 10.63 8.13 10.69
CA ASN A 336 11.85 7.42 11.06
C ASN A 336 13.05 8.36 11.15
N ASP A 337 13.21 9.23 10.16
CA ASP A 337 14.37 10.10 10.02
C ASP A 337 14.28 11.25 11.04
N GLU A 338 13.10 11.81 11.23
CA GLU A 338 12.84 12.91 12.19
C GLU A 338 13.13 12.52 13.63
N ILE A 339 12.81 11.27 14.03
CA ILE A 339 13.13 10.77 15.36
C ILE A 339 14.66 10.69 15.54
N ILE A 340 15.38 10.24 14.52
CA ILE A 340 16.84 10.16 14.54
C ILE A 340 17.45 11.57 14.54
N TYR A 341 16.91 12.50 13.76
CA TYR A 341 17.36 13.89 13.67
C TYR A 341 17.16 14.62 15.00
N SER A 342 15.97 14.49 15.58
CA SER A 342 15.65 15.05 16.91
C SER A 342 16.65 14.56 17.96
N TYR A 343 16.98 13.27 17.96
CA TYR A 343 18.02 12.73 18.84
C TYR A 343 19.40 13.31 18.52
N ALA A 344 19.77 13.40 17.23
CA ALA A 344 21.04 13.97 16.79
C ALA A 344 21.26 15.38 17.34
N TYR A 345 20.26 16.26 17.23
CA TYR A 345 20.34 17.66 17.66
C TYR A 345 20.45 17.87 19.18
N THR A 346 20.20 16.83 19.98
CA THR A 346 20.46 16.89 21.43
C THR A 346 21.95 16.73 21.79
N MET A 347 22.78 16.25 20.87
CA MET A 347 24.17 15.93 21.12
C MET A 347 25.09 17.11 20.79
N ASP A 348 26.19 17.27 21.53
CA ASP A 348 27.24 18.22 21.17
C ASP A 348 28.14 17.70 20.03
N GLU A 349 28.28 16.37 19.95
CA GLU A 349 28.99 15.65 18.89
C GLU A 349 28.09 14.56 18.31
N ILE A 350 27.75 14.71 17.04
CA ILE A 350 26.99 13.74 16.27
C ILE A 350 27.98 12.80 15.58
N SER A 351 27.78 11.49 15.70
CA SER A 351 28.50 10.52 14.88
C SER A 351 27.57 9.48 14.27
N ILE A 352 27.87 9.03 13.06
CA ILE A 352 27.11 7.97 12.36
C ILE A 352 27.01 6.71 13.24
N LEU A 353 28.06 6.35 13.97
CA LEU A 353 28.05 5.22 14.89
C LEU A 353 27.02 5.40 16.01
N LYS A 354 27.02 6.55 16.70
CA LYS A 354 26.06 6.87 17.77
C LYS A 354 24.62 6.86 17.24
N LEU A 355 24.38 7.42 16.06
CA LEU A 355 23.05 7.42 15.43
C LEU A 355 22.59 6.01 15.06
N ASN A 356 23.49 5.17 14.53
CA ASN A 356 23.18 3.78 14.24
C ASN A 356 22.88 2.96 15.49
N GLN A 357 23.67 3.13 16.55
CA GLN A 357 23.44 2.49 17.84
C GLN A 357 22.11 2.92 18.44
N TYR A 358 21.75 4.20 18.33
CA TYR A 358 20.43 4.71 18.73
C TYR A 358 19.31 4.07 17.91
N ALA A 359 19.43 4.06 16.57
CA ALA A 359 18.44 3.44 15.68
C ALA A 359 18.24 1.95 16.02
N ASP A 360 19.33 1.20 16.21
CA ASP A 360 19.28 -0.22 16.59
C ASP A 360 18.62 -0.40 17.97
N LYS A 361 19.00 0.43 18.96
CA LYS A 361 18.40 0.42 20.31
C LYS A 361 16.90 0.69 20.25
N MET A 362 16.47 1.63 19.42
CA MET A 362 15.08 2.03 19.25
C MET A 362 14.32 1.13 18.27
N GLN A 363 14.99 0.21 17.57
CA GLN A 363 14.45 -0.58 16.46
C GLN A 363 13.87 0.26 15.32
N LEU A 364 14.54 1.37 15.02
CA LEU A 364 14.29 2.23 13.87
C LEU A 364 15.07 1.74 12.65
N LYS A 365 14.62 2.13 11.46
CA LYS A 365 15.42 1.97 10.24
C LYS A 365 16.60 2.95 10.30
N LYS A 366 17.79 2.51 9.90
CA LYS A 366 18.95 3.40 9.76
C LYS A 366 18.69 4.42 8.63
N LEU A 367 19.28 5.59 8.76
CA LEU A 367 19.18 6.62 7.72
C LEU A 367 19.78 6.07 6.42
N ASP A 368 19.02 6.19 5.33
CA ASP A 368 19.51 5.78 4.00
C ASP A 368 20.61 6.72 3.49
N ASN A 369 20.58 8.00 3.91
CA ASN A 369 21.54 9.01 3.49
C ASN A 369 21.89 10.00 4.61
N TYR A 370 23.07 9.84 5.22
CA TYR A 370 23.60 10.78 6.22
C TYR A 370 24.01 12.14 5.65
N LEU A 371 24.17 12.26 4.32
CA LEU A 371 24.56 13.53 3.70
C LEU A 371 23.49 14.59 3.89
N LEU A 372 22.20 14.23 3.77
CA LEU A 372 21.09 15.15 3.99
C LEU A 372 21.10 15.68 5.43
N LEU A 373 21.26 14.79 6.42
CA LEU A 373 21.44 15.20 7.81
C LEU A 373 22.62 16.17 7.99
N PHE A 374 23.74 15.92 7.32
CA PHE A 374 24.93 16.78 7.44
C PHE A 374 24.74 18.16 6.77
N GLU A 375 23.91 18.23 5.74
CA GLU A 375 23.51 19.49 5.11
C GLU A 375 22.51 20.23 5.98
N ASP A 376 21.46 19.56 6.46
CA ASP A 376 20.43 20.17 7.32
C ASP A 376 21.02 20.67 8.66
N ALA A 377 22.04 19.99 9.19
CA ALA A 377 22.68 20.36 10.45
C ALA A 377 23.74 21.46 10.31
N SER A 378 24.08 21.91 9.09
CA SER A 378 25.28 22.75 8.89
C SER A 378 25.20 24.14 9.51
N ASP A 379 23.99 24.63 9.81
CA ASP A 379 23.79 25.93 10.46
C ASP A 379 24.38 25.98 11.89
N GLU A 380 24.34 24.83 12.57
CA GLU A 380 24.75 24.71 13.98
C GLU A 380 25.94 23.78 14.20
N TYR A 381 26.27 22.95 13.21
CA TYR A 381 27.31 21.93 13.31
C TYR A 381 28.31 22.02 12.15
N ILE A 382 29.57 21.69 12.46
CA ILE A 382 30.66 21.63 11.50
C ILE A 382 31.04 20.15 11.33
N GLN A 383 31.11 19.69 10.09
CA GLN A 383 31.67 18.37 9.76
C GLN A 383 33.16 18.36 9.99
N ILE A 384 33.67 17.41 10.79
CA ILE A 384 35.10 17.31 11.12
C ILE A 384 35.78 16.08 10.51
N ASP A 385 35.01 15.02 10.21
CA ASP A 385 35.48 13.81 9.54
C ASP A 385 34.35 13.18 8.68
N GLU A 386 34.60 12.02 8.06
CA GLU A 386 33.63 11.31 7.21
C GLU A 386 32.30 11.00 7.92
N SER A 387 32.34 10.85 9.24
CA SER A 387 31.29 10.28 10.07
C SER A 387 30.85 11.13 11.25
N LYS A 388 31.44 12.33 11.45
CA LYS A 388 31.23 13.16 12.64
C LYS A 388 30.98 14.64 12.34
N LEU A 389 30.07 15.20 13.13
CA LEU A 389 29.79 16.63 13.22
C LEU A 389 29.98 17.09 14.69
N ILE A 390 30.45 18.31 14.88
CA ILE A 390 30.54 18.96 16.21
C ILE A 390 29.84 20.31 16.15
N LYS A 391 29.12 20.70 17.21
CA LYS A 391 28.54 22.05 17.30
C LYS A 391 29.58 23.14 17.10
N LYS A 392 29.24 24.16 16.33
CA LYS A 392 30.14 25.29 16.02
C LYS A 392 30.72 25.94 17.28
N ASP A 393 29.89 26.13 18.31
CA ASP A 393 30.27 26.74 19.58
C ASP A 393 31.24 25.88 20.42
N LYS A 394 31.38 24.58 20.11
CA LYS A 394 32.34 23.69 20.79
C LYS A 394 33.71 23.69 20.12
N ILE A 395 33.76 23.97 18.82
CA ILE A 395 35.02 24.15 18.10
C ILE A 395 35.59 25.54 18.41
N ASP A 396 34.72 26.53 18.64
CA ASP A 396 35.06 27.88 19.10
C ASP A 396 36.13 28.55 18.23
N ILE A 397 35.86 28.64 16.92
CA ILE A 397 36.77 29.26 15.96
C ILE A 397 36.66 30.78 16.09
N ALA A 398 37.74 31.42 16.54
CA ALA A 398 37.81 32.87 16.63
C ALA A 398 37.56 33.53 15.25
N PRO A 399 36.84 34.67 15.17
CA PRO A 399 36.56 35.36 13.92
C PRO A 399 37.81 35.68 13.07
N ALA A 400 38.90 36.09 13.72
CA ALA A 400 40.17 36.36 13.04
C ALA A 400 40.80 35.12 12.37
N VAL A 401 40.46 33.91 12.83
CA VAL A 401 40.87 32.64 12.21
C VAL A 401 39.97 32.33 11.01
N LEU A 402 38.65 32.55 11.13
CA LEU A 402 37.72 32.42 10.00
C LEU A 402 38.10 33.36 8.85
N ASP A 403 38.44 34.62 9.14
CA ASP A 403 38.88 35.60 8.13
C ASP A 403 40.15 35.13 7.39
N LYS A 404 41.06 34.45 8.08
CA LYS A 404 42.27 33.89 7.47
C LYS A 404 41.93 32.71 6.58
N ILE A 405 41.06 31.81 7.03
CA ILE A 405 40.57 30.68 6.22
C ILE A 405 39.89 31.19 4.96
N GLU A 406 39.01 32.19 5.08
CA GLU A 406 38.32 32.79 3.94
C GLU A 406 39.31 33.35 2.91
N LYS A 407 40.30 34.13 3.35
CA LYS A 407 41.32 34.71 2.44
C LYS A 407 42.13 33.65 1.71
N GLU A 408 42.53 32.58 2.39
CA GLU A 408 43.26 31.47 1.77
C GLU A 408 42.39 30.74 0.74
N LEU A 409 41.10 30.51 1.04
CA LEU A 409 40.16 29.89 0.11
C LEU A 409 39.92 30.76 -1.13
N LEU A 410 39.69 32.06 -0.94
CA LEU A 410 39.49 33.00 -2.05
C LEU A 410 40.75 33.09 -2.92
N TYR A 411 41.93 33.24 -2.32
CA TYR A 411 43.20 33.27 -3.06
C TYR A 411 43.39 32.01 -3.93
N TYR A 412 43.09 30.84 -3.36
CA TYR A 412 43.22 29.58 -4.10
C TYR A 412 42.18 29.49 -5.23
N LEU A 413 40.92 29.83 -4.96
CA LEU A 413 39.85 29.77 -5.96
C LEU A 413 40.06 30.78 -7.10
N ASP A 414 40.55 31.99 -6.80
CA ASP A 414 40.89 33.01 -7.80
C ASP A 414 42.09 32.58 -8.66
N SER A 415 43.08 31.91 -8.06
CA SER A 415 44.31 31.50 -8.76
C SER A 415 44.14 30.22 -9.59
N PHE A 416 43.36 29.26 -9.09
CA PHE A 416 43.27 27.90 -9.67
C PHE A 416 41.85 27.52 -10.15
N GLY A 417 40.87 28.41 -9.98
CA GLY A 417 39.49 28.28 -10.47
C GLY A 417 38.58 27.38 -9.64
N SER A 418 39.08 26.27 -9.09
CA SER A 418 38.28 25.37 -8.25
C SER A 418 39.14 24.57 -7.26
N ILE A 419 38.52 24.12 -6.17
CA ILE A 419 39.13 23.15 -5.25
C ILE A 419 38.46 21.80 -5.46
N ASP A 420 39.22 20.82 -5.96
CA ASP A 420 38.77 19.42 -6.03
C ASP A 420 39.22 18.67 -4.77
N SER A 421 38.24 18.11 -4.04
CA SER A 421 38.45 17.41 -2.77
C SER A 421 39.44 16.23 -2.84
N GLU A 422 39.68 15.66 -4.02
CA GLU A 422 40.58 14.51 -4.18
C GLU A 422 42.03 14.92 -4.47
N THR A 423 42.27 16.13 -4.97
CA THR A 423 43.61 16.60 -5.39
C THR A 423 44.10 17.81 -4.61
N TYR A 424 43.28 18.39 -3.75
CA TYR A 424 43.65 19.57 -2.98
C TYR A 424 44.74 19.28 -1.94
N ALA A 425 45.86 19.99 -2.05
CA ALA A 425 47.01 19.87 -1.14
C ALA A 425 47.26 21.13 -0.29
N GLY A 426 46.36 22.13 -0.36
CA GLY A 426 46.53 23.41 0.32
C GLY A 426 46.32 23.39 1.83
N TYR A 427 46.06 22.23 2.45
CA TYR A 427 45.85 22.10 3.89
C TYR A 427 47.01 22.65 4.74
N ASN A 428 48.23 22.66 4.20
CA ASN A 428 49.42 23.16 4.89
C ASN A 428 49.46 24.69 5.03
N SER A 429 48.72 25.45 4.20
CA SER A 429 48.64 26.91 4.32
C SER A 429 47.53 27.36 5.27
N MET A 430 46.67 26.44 5.69
CA MET A 430 45.54 26.74 6.56
C MET A 430 45.97 26.97 8.02
N PRO A 431 45.29 27.86 8.77
CA PRO A 431 45.61 28.11 10.17
C PRO A 431 45.33 26.86 11.03
N SER A 432 46.06 26.72 12.15
CA SER A 432 45.86 25.63 13.09
C SER A 432 44.50 25.75 13.79
N LEU A 433 43.80 24.62 13.90
CA LEU A 433 42.56 24.46 14.65
C LEU A 433 42.73 23.38 15.74
N ASN A 434 41.76 23.25 16.64
CA ASN A 434 41.68 22.15 17.62
C ASN A 434 41.32 20.79 16.98
N VAL A 435 41.15 20.76 15.66
CA VAL A 435 40.88 19.58 14.83
C VAL A 435 41.82 19.58 13.62
N SER A 436 42.21 18.39 13.17
CA SER A 436 43.14 18.25 12.04
C SER A 436 42.46 18.53 10.69
N TRP A 437 43.15 19.26 9.81
CA TRP A 437 42.68 19.53 8.46
C TRP A 437 42.52 18.26 7.64
N ASN A 438 41.37 18.18 6.98
CA ASN A 438 41.04 17.14 6.02
C ASN A 438 39.91 17.66 5.10
N LYS A 439 39.57 16.91 4.04
CA LYS A 439 38.53 17.32 3.09
C LYS A 439 37.15 17.50 3.71
N TYR A 440 36.82 16.75 4.76
CA TYR A 440 35.52 16.84 5.43
C TYR A 440 35.45 18.08 6.33
N LEU A 441 36.54 18.43 7.02
CA LEU A 441 36.62 19.68 7.77
C LEU A 441 36.45 20.89 6.85
N LEU A 442 37.14 20.89 5.71
CA LEU A 442 37.00 21.93 4.70
C LEU A 442 35.54 22.03 4.22
N LEU A 443 34.93 20.90 3.86
CA LEU A 443 33.53 20.85 3.45
C LEU A 443 32.58 21.38 4.52
N GLY A 444 32.79 20.98 5.78
CA GLY A 444 32.00 21.41 6.93
C GLY A 444 32.06 22.93 7.12
N LEU A 445 33.27 23.50 7.13
CA LEU A 445 33.46 24.95 7.23
C LEU A 445 32.82 25.71 6.08
N CYS A 446 32.94 25.19 4.85
CA CYS A 446 32.30 25.80 3.68
C CYS A 446 30.77 25.78 3.79
N ARG A 447 30.15 24.71 4.30
CA ARG A 447 28.70 24.65 4.51
C ARG A 447 28.23 25.60 5.63
N THR A 448 28.98 25.66 6.73
CA THR A 448 28.56 26.40 7.93
C THR A 448 28.83 27.90 7.85
N TYR A 449 29.99 28.31 7.33
CA TYR A 449 30.44 29.71 7.39
C TYR A 449 30.55 30.39 6.03
N PHE A 450 30.84 29.63 4.96
CA PHE A 450 31.16 30.21 3.65
C PHE A 450 30.14 29.85 2.57
N ASN A 451 28.94 29.42 2.97
CA ASN A 451 27.90 28.97 2.04
C ASN A 451 27.44 30.09 1.10
N GLU A 452 27.49 31.35 1.51
CA GLU A 452 27.14 32.51 0.66
C GLU A 452 28.22 32.85 -0.38
N LEU A 453 29.47 32.41 -0.16
CA LEU A 453 30.60 32.71 -1.03
C LEU A 453 30.96 31.54 -1.95
N ILE A 454 30.85 30.32 -1.44
CA ILE A 454 31.36 29.11 -2.07
C ILE A 454 30.19 28.19 -2.47
N SER A 455 30.20 27.78 -3.73
CA SER A 455 29.31 26.76 -4.28
C SER A 455 29.93 25.38 -4.13
N ILE A 456 29.17 24.42 -3.63
CA ILE A 456 29.60 23.04 -3.42
C ILE A 456 28.93 22.15 -4.48
N LYS A 457 29.72 21.54 -5.37
CA LYS A 457 29.25 20.59 -6.38
C LYS A 457 29.69 19.17 -6.03
N TYR A 458 28.74 18.29 -5.72
CA TYR A 458 29.05 16.88 -5.45
C TYR A 458 29.20 16.06 -6.74
N ASN A 459 30.31 15.32 -6.86
CA ASN A 459 30.51 14.39 -7.97
C ASN A 459 29.79 13.04 -7.73
N ARG A 460 29.46 12.70 -6.47
CA ARG A 460 28.67 11.51 -6.08
C ARG A 460 27.81 11.80 -4.86
N LYS A 461 26.53 11.37 -4.88
CA LYS A 461 25.55 11.58 -3.78
C LYS A 461 25.58 10.48 -2.69
N GLN A 462 26.67 9.75 -2.53
CA GLN A 462 26.79 8.68 -1.54
C GLN A 462 27.78 9.06 -0.43
N TYR A 463 27.35 8.92 0.83
CA TYR A 463 28.11 9.40 1.99
C TYR A 463 29.50 8.74 2.16
N LYS A 464 29.63 7.44 1.84
CA LYS A 464 30.86 6.66 2.09
C LYS A 464 32.08 7.09 1.27
N LYS A 465 31.88 7.94 0.24
CA LYS A 465 32.93 8.46 -0.65
C LYS A 465 32.51 9.80 -1.22
N ILE A 466 32.26 10.77 -0.34
CA ILE A 466 31.93 12.12 -0.79
C ILE A 466 33.17 12.71 -1.50
N THR A 467 32.93 13.11 -2.73
CA THR A 467 33.86 13.85 -3.59
C THR A 467 33.14 15.09 -4.07
N PHE A 468 33.75 16.25 -3.89
CA PHE A 468 33.15 17.54 -4.18
C PHE A 468 34.14 18.48 -4.86
N LYS A 469 33.58 19.46 -5.57
CA LYS A 469 34.29 20.63 -6.07
C LYS A 469 33.75 21.87 -5.40
N LEU A 470 34.65 22.74 -4.95
CA LEU A 470 34.32 24.08 -4.48
C LEU A 470 34.64 25.08 -5.60
N GLU A 471 33.70 25.97 -5.86
CA GLU A 471 33.82 27.05 -6.83
C GLU A 471 33.27 28.33 -6.20
N LEU A 472 33.72 29.50 -6.63
CA LEU A 472 33.09 30.75 -6.21
C LEU A 472 31.65 30.81 -6.74
N LYS A 473 30.71 31.23 -5.90
CA LYS A 473 29.36 31.55 -6.38
C LYS A 473 29.48 32.74 -7.34
N GLN A 474 28.99 32.55 -8.57
CA GLN A 474 28.84 33.67 -9.49
C GLN A 474 27.80 34.63 -8.90
N LYS A 475 28.15 35.91 -8.80
CA LYS A 475 27.23 36.97 -8.37
C LYS A 475 26.11 37.17 -9.36
#